data_AF-A0A7S3SC75-F1
#
_entry.id   AF-A0A7S3SC75-F1
#
_cell.length_a   1.000
_cell.length_b   1.000
_cell.length_c   1.000
_cell.angle_alpha   90.00
_cell.angle_beta   90.00
_cell.angle_gamma   90.00
#
_symmetry.space_group_name_H-M   'P 1'
#
loop_
_entity.id
_entity.type
_entity.pdbx_description
1 polymer ?
#
loop_
_entity_poly.entity_id
_entity_poly.type
_entity_poly.pdbx_seq_one_letter_code
_entity_poly.pdbx_strand_id
1 'polypeptide(L)'
;ETWISYEVPTWTSKEKAKQMKGWTELDLVKFKVAGMPLHWKLVNFLVIFVPKAFIWWTLVSSGFHFLMETASIIECVVNCMALTFILDIDETVFERLATVAAKHMMSHLEDMALFETSLEEQETDEQAAIRFQREEFSNDRWRLLQLIMPRRLLWILVLLCCFVCEYYYTSCVLSKDGSWISKELYAPTDVTYNPVAFLYSAFRTQSEHPVWVMPESGQ
;
A
#
# COMPACT_ATOMS: atom_id res chain seq x y z
N GLU A 1 -22.25 -6.19 19.74
CA GLU A 1 -21.24 -6.47 20.79
C GLU A 1 -20.71 -5.15 21.31
N THR A 2 -20.44 -5.06 22.61
CA THR A 2 -19.82 -3.87 23.21
C THR A 2 -18.33 -3.86 22.90
N TRP A 3 -17.83 -2.74 22.39
CA TRP A 3 -16.43 -2.54 22.01
C TRP A 3 -15.50 -2.34 23.22
N ILE A 4 -16.08 -2.14 24.41
CA ILE A 4 -15.39 -2.06 25.69
C ILE A 4 -15.97 -3.15 26.60
N SER A 5 -15.09 -4.01 27.14
CA SER A 5 -15.45 -4.94 28.20
C SER A 5 -14.51 -4.78 29.38
N TYR A 6 -15.06 -4.89 30.59
CA TYR A 6 -14.28 -4.86 31.82
C TYR A 6 -14.14 -6.28 32.34
N GLU A 7 -12.95 -6.87 32.22
CA GLU A 7 -12.70 -8.26 32.62
C GLU A 7 -11.91 -8.30 33.91
N VAL A 8 -12.55 -8.72 35.00
CA VAL A 8 -11.86 -8.97 36.27
C VAL A 8 -11.29 -10.39 36.23
N PRO A 9 -9.99 -10.57 36.53
CA PRO A 9 -9.41 -11.90 36.61
C PRO A 9 -10.17 -12.79 37.60
N THR A 10 -10.48 -14.01 37.20
CA THR A 10 -11.27 -14.96 38.02
C THR A 10 -10.49 -15.53 39.21
N TRP A 11 -9.16 -15.48 39.17
CA TRP A 11 -8.29 -16.10 40.17
C TRP A 11 -8.08 -15.25 41.45
N THR A 12 -8.46 -13.97 41.47
CA THR A 12 -8.34 -13.12 42.67
C THR A 12 -9.31 -11.95 42.68
N SER A 13 -9.50 -11.32 43.84
CA SER A 13 -10.27 -10.09 43.96
C SER A 13 -9.55 -8.92 43.25
N LYS A 14 -10.32 -8.03 42.60
CA LYS A 14 -9.85 -6.81 41.91
C LYS A 14 -8.79 -6.02 42.68
N GLU A 15 -9.02 -5.72 43.96
CA GLU A 15 -8.08 -4.98 44.81
C GLU A 15 -6.71 -5.67 44.95
N LYS A 16 -6.72 -6.99 45.20
CA LYS A 16 -5.50 -7.79 45.29
C LYS A 16 -4.76 -7.87 43.95
N ALA A 17 -5.48 -8.01 42.84
CA ALA A 17 -4.86 -8.00 41.50
C ALA A 17 -4.09 -6.69 41.24
N LYS A 18 -4.73 -5.55 41.52
CA LYS A 18 -4.10 -4.23 41.41
C LYS A 18 -2.88 -4.11 42.30
N GLN A 19 -2.97 -4.54 43.56
CA GLN A 19 -1.85 -4.46 44.50
C GLN A 19 -0.67 -5.34 44.10
N MET A 20 -0.91 -6.54 43.57
CA MET A 20 0.17 -7.49 43.20
C MET A 20 0.85 -7.13 41.88
N LYS A 21 0.10 -6.65 40.88
CA LYS A 21 0.61 -6.37 39.53
C LYS A 21 0.93 -4.89 39.29
N GLY A 22 0.54 -4.00 40.20
CA GLY A 22 0.63 -2.55 39.98
C GLY A 22 -0.33 -2.04 38.90
N TRP A 23 -1.40 -2.79 38.61
CA TRP A 23 -2.35 -2.44 37.57
C TRP A 23 -3.24 -1.27 37.96
N THR A 24 -3.49 -0.40 36.99
CA THR A 24 -4.49 0.65 37.04
C THR A 24 -5.87 0.12 36.67
N GLU A 25 -6.93 0.89 36.92
CA GLU A 25 -8.28 0.56 36.45
C GLU A 25 -8.36 0.42 34.93
N LEU A 26 -7.49 1.13 34.20
CA LEU A 26 -7.45 1.13 32.73
C LEU A 26 -6.92 -0.19 32.17
N ASP A 27 -6.04 -0.88 32.90
CA ASP A 27 -5.47 -2.17 32.49
C ASP A 27 -6.50 -3.32 32.55
N LEU A 28 -7.60 -3.12 33.28
CA LEU A 28 -8.71 -4.08 33.38
C LEU A 28 -9.77 -3.86 32.28
N VAL A 29 -9.62 -2.80 31.48
CA VAL A 29 -10.48 -2.49 30.35
C VAL A 29 -9.88 -3.12 29.10
N LYS A 30 -10.64 -4.01 28.47
CA LYS A 30 -10.30 -4.61 27.18
C LYS A 30 -11.06 -3.92 26.07
N PHE A 31 -10.32 -3.55 25.03
CA PHE A 31 -10.86 -2.93 23.83
C PHE A 31 -10.99 -4.01 22.75
N LYS A 32 -12.22 -4.26 22.33
CA LYS A 32 -12.54 -5.19 21.23
C LYS A 32 -12.96 -4.40 20.00
N VAL A 33 -12.50 -4.83 18.83
CA VAL A 33 -12.95 -4.25 17.56
C VAL A 33 -14.39 -4.66 17.31
N ALA A 34 -15.35 -3.78 17.63
CA ALA A 34 -16.72 -3.94 17.16
C ALA A 34 -16.75 -3.65 15.65
N GLY A 35 -17.35 -4.54 14.87
CA GLY A 35 -17.47 -4.37 13.42
C GLY A 35 -18.05 -3.00 13.04
N MET A 36 -17.39 -2.32 12.10
CA MET A 36 -17.87 -1.03 11.59
C MET A 36 -19.09 -1.23 10.67
N PRO A 37 -20.16 -0.43 10.79
CA PRO A 37 -21.31 -0.54 9.89
C PRO A 37 -20.94 -0.20 8.45
N LEU A 38 -21.64 -0.78 7.47
CA LEU A 38 -21.29 -0.69 6.05
C LEU A 38 -21.21 0.76 5.53
N HIS A 39 -22.09 1.65 5.99
CA HIS A 39 -22.07 3.06 5.57
C HIS A 39 -20.79 3.77 6.02
N TRP A 40 -20.33 3.55 7.26
CA TRP A 40 -19.06 4.10 7.74
C TRP A 40 -17.86 3.49 7.04
N LYS A 41 -17.91 2.20 6.70
CA LYS A 41 -16.87 1.57 5.86
C LYS A 41 -16.78 2.24 4.50
N LEU A 42 -17.92 2.51 3.85
CA LEU A 42 -17.97 3.17 2.56
C LEU A 42 -17.45 4.61 2.64
N VAL A 43 -17.85 5.36 3.67
CA VAL A 43 -17.36 6.73 3.90
C VAL A 43 -15.84 6.74 4.11
N ASN A 44 -15.31 5.87 4.97
CA ASN A 44 -13.86 5.77 5.17
C ASN A 44 -13.14 5.35 3.89
N PHE A 45 -13.69 4.41 3.13
CA PHE A 45 -13.13 4.02 1.84
C PHE A 45 -13.09 5.20 0.86
N LEU A 46 -14.17 5.96 0.74
CA LEU A 46 -14.24 7.09 -0.19
C LEU A 46 -13.42 8.30 0.26
N VAL A 47 -13.40 8.61 1.57
CA VAL A 47 -12.74 9.82 2.10
C VAL A 47 -11.27 9.60 2.39
N ILE A 48 -10.85 8.39 2.75
CA ILE A 48 -9.46 8.08 3.14
C ILE A 48 -8.76 7.29 2.04
N PHE A 49 -9.34 6.15 1.65
CA PHE A 49 -8.68 5.25 0.70
C PHE A 49 -8.60 5.83 -0.71
N VAL A 50 -9.67 6.42 -1.24
CA VAL A 50 -9.65 6.99 -2.60
C VAL A 50 -8.63 8.13 -2.74
N PRO A 51 -8.56 9.13 -1.85
CA PRO A 51 -7.50 10.15 -1.92
C PRO A 51 -6.10 9.56 -1.76
N LYS A 52 -5.90 8.59 -0.87
CA LYS A 52 -4.59 7.92 -0.70
C LYS A 52 -4.19 7.17 -1.97
N ALA A 53 -5.13 6.43 -2.57
CA ALA A 53 -4.91 5.70 -3.82
C ALA A 53 -4.67 6.65 -5.00
N PHE A 54 -5.35 7.80 -5.05
CA PHE A 54 -5.14 8.82 -6.07
C PHE A 54 -3.77 9.47 -5.95
N ILE A 55 -3.36 9.88 -4.74
CA ILE A 55 -2.02 10.42 -4.50
C ILE A 55 -0.95 9.38 -4.87
N TRP A 56 -1.13 8.13 -4.43
CA TRP A 56 -0.22 7.05 -4.78
C TRP A 56 -0.14 6.84 -6.31
N TRP A 57 -1.28 6.80 -7.00
CA TRP A 57 -1.32 6.63 -8.45
C TRP A 57 -0.59 7.75 -9.19
N THR A 58 -0.89 9.00 -8.84
CA THR A 58 -0.26 10.17 -9.46
C THR A 58 1.24 10.21 -9.21
N LEU A 59 1.68 9.81 -8.02
CA LEU A 59 3.10 9.75 -7.68
C LEU A 59 3.83 8.62 -8.42
N VAL A 60 3.23 7.43 -8.51
CA VAL A 60 3.80 6.31 -9.27
C VAL A 60 3.85 6.65 -10.75
N SER A 61 2.77 7.20 -11.31
CA SER A 61 2.70 7.62 -12.72
C SER A 61 3.75 8.70 -13.03
N SER A 62 3.82 9.75 -12.22
CA SER A 62 4.84 10.80 -12.38
C SER A 62 6.25 10.25 -12.21
N GLY A 63 6.46 9.38 -11.22
CA GLY A 63 7.74 8.73 -10.98
C GLY A 63 8.18 7.85 -12.14
N PHE A 64 7.23 7.14 -12.75
CA PHE A 64 7.49 6.28 -13.91
C PHE A 64 7.83 7.11 -15.15
N HIS A 65 7.06 8.15 -15.45
CA HIS A 65 7.35 9.09 -16.53
C HIS A 65 8.74 9.71 -16.36
N PHE A 66 9.05 10.12 -15.14
CA PHE A 66 10.34 10.67 -14.79
C PHE A 66 11.47 9.65 -14.99
N LEU A 67 11.31 8.41 -14.52
CA LEU A 67 12.31 7.34 -14.66
C LEU A 67 12.59 6.97 -16.12
N MET A 68 11.59 7.08 -16.99
CA MET A 68 11.75 6.79 -18.41
C MET A 68 12.36 7.95 -19.20
N GLU A 69 12.11 9.20 -18.81
CA GLU A 69 12.66 10.39 -19.46
C GLU A 69 14.05 10.78 -18.95
N THR A 70 14.36 10.46 -17.70
CA THR A 70 15.63 10.84 -17.06
C THR A 70 16.53 9.63 -16.86
N ALA A 71 17.82 9.81 -17.16
CA ALA A 71 18.83 8.77 -16.96
C ALA A 71 19.48 8.81 -15.56
N SER A 72 19.04 9.72 -14.67
CA SER A 72 19.74 9.99 -13.41
C SER A 72 19.19 9.18 -12.24
N ILE A 73 20.05 8.36 -11.66
CA ILE A 73 19.75 7.55 -10.46
C ILE A 73 19.35 8.41 -9.25
N ILE A 74 19.87 9.63 -9.14
CA ILE A 74 19.63 10.53 -8.00
C ILE A 74 18.15 10.88 -7.90
N GLU A 75 17.53 11.16 -9.04
CA GLU A 75 16.16 11.62 -9.08
C GLU A 75 15.17 10.48 -8.80
N CYS A 76 15.51 9.25 -9.21
CA CYS A 76 14.81 8.04 -8.78
C CYS A 76 14.85 7.87 -7.26
N VAL A 77 16.02 8.07 -6.62
CA VAL A 77 16.15 8.00 -5.15
C VAL A 77 15.29 9.07 -4.47
N VAL A 78 15.28 10.31 -4.96
CA VAL A 78 14.45 11.38 -4.41
C VAL A 78 12.97 11.05 -4.51
N ASN A 79 12.51 10.50 -5.65
CA ASN A 79 11.12 10.10 -5.82
C ASN A 79 10.72 8.94 -4.88
N CYS A 80 11.61 7.94 -4.69
CA CYS A 80 11.39 6.86 -3.74
C CYS A 80 11.32 7.37 -2.30
N MET A 81 12.18 8.31 -1.90
CA MET A 81 12.12 8.93 -0.56
C MET A 81 10.82 9.72 -0.36
N ALA A 82 10.38 10.48 -1.37
CA ALA A 82 9.12 11.20 -1.33
C ALA A 82 7.91 10.27 -1.20
N LEU A 83 7.93 9.13 -1.90
CA LEU A 83 6.89 8.10 -1.79
C LEU A 83 6.80 7.55 -0.36
N THR A 84 7.92 7.16 0.23
CA THR A 84 7.95 6.67 1.62
C THR A 84 7.41 7.71 2.58
N PHE A 85 7.84 8.98 2.45
CA PHE A 85 7.33 10.07 3.28
C PHE A 85 5.80 10.25 3.17
N ILE A 86 5.25 10.14 1.96
CA ILE A 86 3.80 10.23 1.73
C ILE A 86 3.07 9.01 2.31
N LEU A 87 3.68 7.83 2.28
CA LEU A 87 3.08 6.62 2.87
C LEU A 87 3.05 6.70 4.41
N ASP A 88 4.05 7.33 5.03
CA ASP A 88 4.19 7.46 6.49
C ASP A 88 3.44 8.68 7.07
N ILE A 89 2.86 9.53 6.22
CA ILE A 89 2.23 10.78 6.67
C ILE A 89 0.99 10.51 7.52
N ASP A 90 0.25 9.44 7.27
CA ASP A 90 -0.95 9.12 8.06
C ASP A 90 -0.59 8.61 9.45
N GLU A 91 0.45 7.80 9.58
CA GLU A 91 1.02 7.39 10.88
C GLU A 91 1.52 8.61 11.66
N THR A 92 2.23 9.53 11.00
CA THR A 92 2.73 10.77 11.63
C THR A 92 1.58 11.68 12.06
N VAL A 93 0.56 11.85 11.21
CA VAL A 93 -0.62 12.66 11.53
C VAL A 93 -1.39 12.04 12.69
N PHE A 94 -1.57 10.72 12.71
CA PHE A 94 -2.18 10.00 13.83
C PHE A 94 -1.36 10.20 15.11
N GLU A 95 -0.04 10.05 15.04
CA GLU A 95 0.83 10.24 16.20
C GLU A 95 0.73 11.67 16.76
N ARG A 96 0.55 12.69 15.92
CA ARG A 96 0.49 14.09 16.38
C ARG A 96 -0.90 14.54 16.82
N LEU A 97 -1.94 14.12 16.11
CA LEU A 97 -3.30 14.60 16.35
C LEU A 97 -4.12 13.70 17.28
N ALA A 98 -3.75 12.43 17.47
CA ALA A 98 -4.49 11.55 18.36
C ALA A 98 -4.30 11.93 19.84
N THR A 99 -5.40 11.90 20.57
CA THR A 99 -5.38 12.11 22.02
C THR A 99 -4.63 10.97 22.72
N VAL A 100 -4.09 11.23 23.91
CA VAL A 100 -3.41 10.20 24.73
C VAL A 100 -4.34 9.02 24.99
N ALA A 101 -5.63 9.29 25.24
CA ALA A 101 -6.64 8.25 25.41
C ALA A 101 -6.81 7.39 24.14
N ALA A 102 -6.94 8.00 22.96
CA ALA A 102 -7.07 7.26 21.70
C ALA A 102 -5.82 6.40 21.42
N LYS A 103 -4.62 6.93 21.68
CA LYS A 103 -3.37 6.17 21.56
C LYS A 103 -3.33 4.98 22.52
N HIS A 104 -3.70 5.20 23.78
CA HIS A 104 -3.79 4.14 24.78
C HIS A 104 -4.79 3.06 24.39
N MET A 105 -5.94 3.45 23.85
CA MET A 105 -6.94 2.50 23.37
C MET A 105 -6.42 1.70 22.18
N MET A 106 -5.76 2.35 21.21
CA MET A 106 -5.21 1.66 20.04
C MET A 106 -4.03 0.74 20.36
N SER A 107 -3.20 1.08 21.35
CA SER A 107 -2.10 0.21 21.80
C SER A 107 -2.56 -1.01 22.62
N HIS A 108 -3.82 -1.02 23.08
CA HIS A 108 -4.41 -2.09 23.88
C HIS A 108 -5.64 -2.74 23.20
N LEU A 109 -5.78 -2.56 21.88
CA LEU A 109 -6.77 -3.30 21.10
C LEU A 109 -6.40 -4.79 21.09
N GLU A 110 -7.36 -5.65 21.43
CA GLU A 110 -7.16 -7.09 21.27
C GLU A 110 -7.07 -7.44 19.79
N ASP A 111 -6.06 -8.22 19.43
CA ASP A 111 -5.90 -8.74 18.07
C ASP A 111 -7.13 -9.57 17.69
N MET A 112 -7.78 -9.19 16.60
CA MET A 112 -8.84 -9.99 16.01
C MET A 112 -8.19 -11.15 15.27
N ALA A 113 -8.24 -12.35 15.85
CA ALA A 113 -7.83 -13.57 15.16
C ALA A 113 -8.68 -13.71 13.88
N LEU A 114 -8.03 -13.51 12.72
CA LEU A 114 -8.68 -13.62 11.41
C LEU A 114 -9.11 -15.05 11.09
N PHE A 115 -8.49 -16.02 11.76
CA PHE A 115 -8.74 -17.44 11.60
C PHE A 115 -9.06 -18.04 12.97
N GLU A 116 -10.08 -18.90 13.01
CA GLU A 116 -10.45 -19.64 14.19
C GLU A 116 -9.47 -20.81 14.37
N THR A 117 -8.44 -20.63 15.18
CA THR A 117 -7.44 -21.67 15.49
C THR A 117 -7.95 -22.71 16.49
N SER A 118 -9.14 -22.51 17.05
CA SER A 118 -9.71 -23.38 18.11
C SER A 118 -9.84 -24.84 17.67
N LEU A 119 -10.07 -25.09 16.38
CA LEU A 119 -10.11 -26.43 15.81
C LEU A 119 -8.70 -27.04 15.68
N GLU A 120 -7.72 -26.24 15.31
CA GLU A 120 -6.33 -26.67 15.07
C GLU A 120 -5.60 -26.95 16.39
N GLU A 121 -5.92 -26.20 17.45
CA GLU A 121 -5.41 -26.43 18.81
C GLU A 121 -5.93 -27.72 19.46
N GLN A 122 -7.02 -28.30 18.94
CA GLN A 122 -7.59 -29.56 19.42
C GLN A 122 -7.10 -30.78 18.62
N GLU A 123 -6.42 -30.58 17.49
CA GLU A 123 -5.85 -31.68 16.70
C GLU A 123 -4.66 -32.30 17.45
N THR A 124 -4.56 -33.63 17.46
CA THR A 124 -3.36 -34.30 17.98
C THR A 124 -2.18 -34.08 17.04
N ASP A 125 -0.94 -34.11 17.55
CA ASP A 125 0.28 -33.96 16.74
C ASP A 125 0.30 -34.87 15.50
N GLU A 126 -0.25 -36.08 15.62
CA GLU A 126 -0.37 -37.03 14.51
C GLU A 126 -1.36 -36.57 13.43
N GLN A 127 -2.50 -36.00 13.83
CA GLN A 127 -3.49 -35.44 12.90
C GLN A 127 -2.96 -34.20 12.19
N ALA A 128 -2.28 -33.32 12.92
CA ALA A 128 -1.61 -32.15 12.37
C ALA A 128 -0.52 -32.57 11.36
N ALA A 129 0.26 -33.60 11.66
CA ALA A 129 1.28 -34.14 10.75
C ALA A 129 0.67 -34.73 9.46
N ILE A 130 -0.43 -35.48 9.56
CA ILE A 130 -1.13 -36.05 8.39
C ILE A 130 -1.75 -34.94 7.54
N ARG A 131 -2.38 -33.93 8.16
CA ARG A 131 -2.94 -32.77 7.46
C ARG A 131 -1.84 -32.00 6.74
N PHE A 132 -0.74 -31.69 7.43
CA PHE A 132 0.42 -31.05 6.84
C PHE A 132 0.97 -31.86 5.66
N GLN A 133 1.17 -33.18 5.82
CA GLN A 133 1.67 -34.02 4.74
C GLN A 133 0.71 -34.07 3.54
N ARG A 134 -0.60 -34.08 3.79
CA ARG A 134 -1.63 -34.06 2.74
C ARG A 134 -1.71 -32.73 2.00
N GLU A 135 -1.58 -31.62 2.72
CA GLU A 135 -1.66 -30.27 2.15
C GLU A 135 -0.35 -29.89 1.44
N GLU A 136 0.81 -30.23 2.01
CA GLU A 136 2.13 -29.87 1.48
C GLU A 136 2.54 -30.78 0.29
N PHE A 137 2.29 -32.11 0.39
CA PHE A 137 2.66 -33.08 -0.66
C PHE A 137 1.53 -33.42 -1.64
N SER A 138 0.42 -32.69 -1.61
CA SER A 138 -0.53 -32.75 -2.72
C SER A 138 0.23 -32.39 -4.00
N ASN A 139 0.16 -33.28 -5.01
CA ASN A 139 0.94 -33.27 -6.25
C ASN A 139 0.55 -32.11 -7.22
N ASP A 140 0.11 -31.01 -6.63
CA ASP A 140 -0.40 -29.86 -7.34
C ASP A 140 0.79 -28.98 -7.72
N ARG A 141 1.35 -29.23 -8.90
CA ARG A 141 2.40 -28.39 -9.51
C ARG A 141 2.03 -26.90 -9.49
N TRP A 142 0.73 -26.59 -9.47
CA TRP A 142 0.19 -25.25 -9.28
C TRP A 142 0.48 -24.65 -7.90
N ARG A 143 0.47 -25.43 -6.82
CA ARG A 143 0.89 -24.96 -5.47
C ARG A 143 2.38 -24.66 -5.42
N LEU A 144 3.20 -25.51 -6.05
CA LEU A 144 4.64 -25.25 -6.13
C LEU A 144 4.93 -23.97 -6.93
N LEU A 145 4.18 -23.72 -8.01
CA LEU A 145 4.23 -22.46 -8.74
C LEU A 145 3.75 -21.26 -7.90
N GLN A 146 2.69 -21.42 -7.10
CA GLN A 146 2.20 -20.40 -6.15
C GLN A 146 3.19 -20.14 -5.01
N LEU A 147 4.00 -21.13 -4.62
CA LEU A 147 5.05 -20.99 -3.63
C LEU A 147 6.27 -20.25 -4.22
N ILE A 148 6.65 -20.57 -5.45
CA ILE A 148 7.79 -19.96 -6.16
C ILE A 148 7.48 -18.51 -6.55
N MET A 149 6.25 -18.21 -6.97
CA MET A 149 5.86 -16.87 -7.39
C MET A 149 4.94 -16.24 -6.33
N PRO A 150 5.49 -15.45 -5.39
CA PRO A 150 4.67 -14.81 -4.37
C PRO A 150 3.67 -13.89 -5.06
N ARG A 151 2.38 -14.03 -4.73
CA ARG A 151 1.29 -13.23 -5.32
C ARG A 151 1.60 -11.73 -5.33
N ARG A 152 2.31 -11.25 -4.31
CA ARG A 152 2.79 -9.86 -4.21
C ARG A 152 3.69 -9.46 -5.39
N LEU A 153 4.66 -10.29 -5.76
CA LEU A 153 5.55 -10.01 -6.89
C LEU A 153 4.79 -10.01 -8.22
N LEU A 154 3.83 -10.93 -8.40
CA LEU A 154 3.00 -10.95 -9.60
C LEU A 154 2.21 -9.63 -9.72
N TRP A 155 1.60 -9.15 -8.64
CA TRP A 155 0.92 -7.85 -8.65
C TRP A 155 1.86 -6.69 -9.00
N ILE A 156 3.08 -6.68 -8.47
CA ILE A 156 4.09 -5.66 -8.80
C ILE A 156 4.46 -5.74 -10.29
N LEU A 157 4.70 -6.94 -10.83
CA LEU A 157 5.03 -7.12 -12.25
C LEU A 157 3.87 -6.71 -13.16
N VAL A 158 2.63 -7.01 -12.79
CA VAL A 158 1.44 -6.58 -13.53
C VAL A 158 1.32 -5.06 -13.51
N LEU A 159 1.45 -4.42 -12.34
CA LEU A 159 1.42 -2.96 -12.22
C LEU A 159 2.55 -2.31 -13.03
N LEU A 160 3.77 -2.84 -12.95
CA LEU A 160 4.91 -2.39 -13.74
C LEU A 160 4.61 -2.49 -15.23
N CYS A 161 4.11 -3.63 -15.69
CA CYS A 161 3.73 -3.83 -17.09
C CYS A 161 2.64 -2.84 -17.52
N CYS A 162 1.61 -2.60 -16.68
CA CYS A 162 0.57 -1.62 -16.95
C CYS A 162 1.15 -0.20 -17.16
N PHE A 163 2.00 0.28 -16.24
CA PHE A 163 2.60 1.61 -16.35
C PHE A 163 3.59 1.72 -17.52
N VAL A 164 4.37 0.67 -17.80
CA VAL A 164 5.23 0.59 -18.99
C VAL A 164 4.37 0.72 -20.25
N CYS A 165 3.32 -0.09 -20.37
CA CYS A 165 2.43 -0.06 -21.54
C CYS A 165 1.73 1.30 -21.68
N GLU A 166 1.24 1.88 -20.59
CA GLU A 166 0.64 3.22 -20.58
C GLU A 166 1.63 4.28 -21.07
N TYR A 167 2.88 4.21 -20.61
CA TYR A 167 3.94 5.10 -21.05
C TYR A 167 4.23 4.94 -22.55
N TYR A 168 4.41 3.72 -23.06
CA TYR A 168 4.64 3.52 -24.49
C TYR A 168 3.45 4.00 -25.34
N TYR A 169 2.22 3.79 -24.87
CA TYR A 169 1.03 4.24 -25.57
C TYR A 169 0.91 5.76 -25.62
N THR A 170 1.31 6.46 -24.55
CA THR A 170 1.21 7.92 -24.44
C THR A 170 2.41 8.66 -25.05
N SER A 171 3.62 8.11 -24.93
CA SER A 171 4.87 8.78 -25.31
C SER A 171 5.48 8.30 -26.62
N CYS A 172 5.01 7.19 -27.21
CA CYS A 172 5.51 6.69 -28.48
C CYS A 172 4.44 6.73 -29.58
N VAL A 173 4.89 6.82 -30.83
CA VAL A 173 4.09 6.69 -32.05
C VAL A 173 4.57 5.44 -32.78
N LEU A 174 3.61 4.66 -33.28
CA LEU A 174 3.92 3.50 -34.11
C LEU A 174 4.32 3.98 -35.51
N SER A 175 5.57 3.73 -35.89
CA SER A 175 6.08 3.99 -37.24
C SER A 175 5.44 3.07 -38.27
N LYS A 176 5.55 3.43 -39.55
CA LYS A 176 5.09 2.59 -40.67
C LYS A 176 5.77 1.21 -40.70
N ASP A 177 6.98 1.13 -40.17
CA ASP A 177 7.76 -0.11 -40.09
C ASP A 177 7.31 -1.02 -38.93
N GLY A 178 6.34 -0.58 -38.13
CA GLY A 178 5.85 -1.31 -36.95
C GLY A 178 6.72 -1.15 -35.69
N SER A 179 7.77 -0.33 -35.75
CA SER A 179 8.57 0.05 -34.58
C SER A 179 7.89 1.18 -33.78
N TRP A 180 8.06 1.17 -32.46
CA TRP A 180 7.63 2.27 -31.60
C TRP A 180 8.75 3.32 -31.53
N ILE A 181 8.46 4.54 -31.96
CA ILE A 181 9.39 5.68 -31.92
C ILE A 181 8.85 6.68 -30.89
N SER A 182 9.70 7.21 -30.01
CA SER A 182 9.29 8.25 -29.07
C SER A 182 8.85 9.51 -29.79
N LYS A 183 7.83 10.18 -29.25
CA LYS A 183 7.42 11.52 -29.67
C LYS A 183 8.56 12.52 -29.45
N GLU A 184 8.53 13.60 -30.20
CA GLU A 184 9.48 14.71 -30.01
C GLU A 184 9.37 15.26 -28.59
N LEU A 185 10.52 15.48 -27.95
CA LEU A 185 10.59 16.02 -26.59
C LEU A 185 10.87 17.52 -26.67
N TYR A 186 10.09 18.30 -25.94
CA TYR A 186 10.18 19.75 -25.90
C TYR A 186 10.65 20.22 -24.54
N ALA A 187 11.45 21.28 -24.48
CA ALA A 187 11.83 21.88 -23.22
C ALA A 187 10.61 22.55 -22.57
N PRO A 188 10.45 22.47 -21.24
CA PRO A 188 9.46 23.29 -20.56
C PRO A 188 9.79 24.77 -20.77
N THR A 189 8.83 25.57 -21.23
CA THR A 189 9.04 27.01 -21.43
C THR A 189 9.09 27.78 -20.11
N ASP A 190 8.39 27.26 -19.09
CA ASP A 190 8.32 27.86 -17.76
C ASP A 190 8.51 26.79 -16.68
N VAL A 191 9.18 27.17 -15.60
CA VAL A 191 9.43 26.37 -14.40
C VAL A 191 8.32 26.61 -13.36
N THR A 192 7.31 27.44 -13.65
CA THR A 192 6.17 27.66 -12.76
C THR A 192 5.49 26.35 -12.41
N TYR A 193 5.66 25.92 -11.17
CA TYR A 193 5.04 24.71 -10.64
C TYR A 193 3.56 24.97 -10.38
N ASN A 194 2.68 24.45 -11.24
CA ASN A 194 1.26 24.40 -10.97
C ASN A 194 0.89 22.99 -10.46
N PRO A 195 0.56 22.82 -9.16
CA PRO A 195 0.26 21.50 -8.59
C PRO A 195 -0.96 20.83 -9.24
N VAL A 196 -1.90 21.63 -9.77
CA VAL A 196 -3.07 21.10 -10.48
C VAL A 196 -2.67 20.62 -11.88
N ALA A 197 -1.79 21.35 -12.57
CA ALA A 197 -1.28 20.92 -13.88
C ALA A 197 -0.47 19.62 -13.78
N PHE A 198 0.23 19.42 -12.65
CA PHE A 198 0.92 18.18 -12.33
C PHE A 198 -0.05 16.99 -12.23
N LEU A 199 -1.20 17.16 -11.57
CA LEU A 199 -2.20 16.10 -11.41
C LEU A 199 -2.87 15.67 -12.72
N TYR A 200 -3.06 16.60 -13.66
CA TYR A 200 -3.79 16.32 -14.89
C TYR A 200 -2.90 16.02 -16.09
N SER A 201 -1.56 16.10 -15.96
CA SER A 201 -0.57 16.01 -17.04
C SER A 201 -0.86 16.86 -18.30
N ALA A 202 -1.89 17.71 -18.26
CA ALA A 202 -2.58 18.19 -19.46
C ALA A 202 -2.11 19.56 -19.96
N PHE A 203 -1.24 20.25 -19.23
CA PHE A 203 -0.85 21.62 -19.59
C PHE A 203 0.62 21.90 -19.26
N ARG A 204 1.53 21.34 -20.05
CA ARG A 204 2.88 21.90 -20.17
C ARG A 204 2.92 22.73 -21.44
N THR A 205 3.13 24.03 -21.29
CA THR A 205 3.50 24.89 -22.42
C THR A 205 4.85 24.40 -22.93
N GLN A 206 4.85 23.83 -24.12
CA GLN A 206 6.05 23.31 -24.77
C GLN A 206 6.72 24.45 -25.55
N SER A 207 8.05 24.45 -25.56
CA SER A 207 8.81 25.34 -26.44
C SER A 207 8.46 25.09 -27.91
N GLU A 208 8.57 26.10 -28.77
CA GLU A 208 8.32 25.92 -30.21
C GLU A 208 9.32 24.96 -30.88
N HIS A 209 10.53 24.83 -30.30
CA HIS A 209 11.58 23.97 -30.81
C HIS A 209 11.73 22.71 -29.95
N PRO A 210 11.75 21.51 -30.56
CA PRO A 210 12.00 20.26 -29.84
C PRO A 210 13.49 20.17 -29.45
N VAL A 211 13.73 19.67 -28.24
CA VAL A 211 15.06 19.36 -27.71
C VAL A 211 15.58 18.05 -28.30
N TRP A 212 14.68 17.09 -28.52
CA TRP A 212 14.99 15.79 -29.08
C TRP A 212 14.01 15.44 -30.18
N VAL A 213 14.55 15.07 -31.34
CA VAL A 213 13.83 14.53 -32.49
C VAL A 213 14.56 13.26 -32.90
N MET A 214 13.80 12.20 -33.22
CA MET A 214 14.39 10.98 -33.76
C MET A 214 15.10 11.32 -35.08
N PRO A 215 16.39 10.99 -35.25
CA PRO A 215 17.06 11.22 -36.54
C PRO A 215 16.34 10.43 -37.64
N GLU A 216 16.13 11.06 -38.79
CA GLU A 216 15.58 10.38 -39.96
C GLU A 216 16.49 9.21 -40.31
N SER A 217 15.92 8.02 -40.43
CA SER A 217 16.64 6.79 -40.77
C SER A 217 17.15 6.87 -42.21
N GLY A 218 18.30 7.51 -42.41
CA GLY A 218 19.04 7.54 -43.68
C GLY A 218 19.08 8.90 -44.37
N GLN A 219 20.06 9.72 -43.98
CA GLN A 219 20.87 10.51 -44.92
C GLN A 219 22.32 10.05 -44.83
#